data_AF-A0A6C0KSB9-F1
#
_entry.id   AF-A0A6C0KSB9-F1
#
_cell.length_a   1.000
_cell.length_b   1.000
_cell.length_c   1.000
_cell.angle_alpha   90.00
_cell.angle_beta   90.00
_cell.angle_gamma   90.00
#
_symmetry.space_group_name_H-M   'P 1'
#
loop_
_entity.id
_entity.type
_entity.pdbx_description
1 polymer ?
#
loop_
_entity_poly.entity_id
_entity_poly.type
_entity_poly.pdbx_seq_one_letter_code
_entity_poly.pdbx_strand_id
1 'polypeptide(L)'
;MGIYNNGSMFGIRIYNFNDDDFANILFEEKYDEIMSYGQMREAYLFYNEFNNKNEIRFQIYTECSSTYGEEIYLNWYPMSLNLFLEKFGV
;
A
#
# COMPACT_ATOMS: atom_id res chain seq x y z
N MET A 1 -14.08 -14.41 -8.22
CA MET A 1 -14.87 -13.34 -7.59
C MET A 1 -13.98 -12.10 -7.54
N GLY A 2 -14.38 -11.00 -8.17
CA GLY A 2 -13.49 -9.86 -8.42
C GLY A 2 -13.65 -8.77 -7.36
N ILE A 3 -12.51 -8.27 -6.85
CA ILE A 3 -12.41 -7.01 -6.12
C ILE A 3 -11.73 -6.03 -7.06
N TYR A 4 -12.32 -4.85 -7.22
CA TYR A 4 -11.79 -3.78 -8.06
C TYR A 4 -11.41 -2.61 -7.16
N ASN A 5 -10.34 -1.89 -7.51
CA ASN A 5 -9.97 -0.63 -6.87
C ASN A 5 -9.92 0.48 -7.92
N ASN A 6 -10.12 1.73 -7.49
CA ASN A 6 -10.02 2.89 -8.36
C ASN A 6 -8.61 3.51 -8.41
N GLY A 7 -7.68 3.02 -7.58
CA GLY A 7 -6.30 3.48 -7.52
C GLY A 7 -6.08 4.75 -6.68
N SER A 8 -7.13 5.30 -6.04
CA SER A 8 -6.97 6.39 -5.06
C SER A 8 -6.20 5.89 -3.85
N MET A 9 -5.15 6.60 -3.45
CA MET A 9 -4.28 6.18 -2.35
C MET A 9 -4.57 7.04 -1.12
N PHE A 10 -5.30 6.49 -0.16
CA PHE A 10 -5.58 7.09 1.15
C PHE A 10 -4.60 6.64 2.23
N GLY A 11 -3.65 5.78 1.87
CA GLY A 11 -2.67 5.25 2.81
C GLY A 11 -1.77 4.21 2.17
N ILE A 12 -0.68 3.89 2.85
CA ILE A 12 0.32 2.92 2.44
C ILE A 12 0.74 2.10 3.66
N ARG A 13 0.91 0.79 3.44
CA ARG A 13 1.49 -0.13 4.41
C ARG A 13 2.66 -0.85 3.74
N ILE A 14 3.81 -0.80 4.40
CA ILE A 14 5.02 -1.53 4.04
C ILE A 14 5.25 -2.59 5.12
N TYR A 15 5.38 -3.83 4.72
CA TYR A 15 5.50 -4.95 5.63
C TYR A 15 6.38 -6.05 5.05
N ASN A 16 6.87 -6.94 5.90
CA ASN A 16 7.46 -8.22 5.50
C ASN A 16 6.79 -9.36 6.28
N PHE A 17 7.17 -10.59 5.96
CA PHE A 17 6.77 -11.76 6.75
C PHE A 17 7.93 -12.17 7.64
N ASN A 18 7.64 -12.52 8.89
CA ASN A 18 8.64 -13.16 9.75
C ASN A 18 8.73 -14.67 9.44
N ASP A 19 9.63 -15.37 10.13
CA ASP A 19 9.86 -16.82 9.93
C ASP A 19 8.62 -17.69 10.18
N ASP A 20 7.61 -17.15 10.86
CA ASP A 20 6.34 -17.79 11.18
C ASP A 20 5.19 -17.35 10.23
N ASP A 21 5.51 -16.76 9.07
CA ASP A 21 4.57 -16.25 8.06
C ASP A 21 3.59 -15.16 8.57
N PHE A 22 3.87 -14.54 9.72
CA PHE A 22 3.10 -13.40 10.21
C PHE A 22 3.58 -12.10 9.60
N ALA A 23 2.63 -11.25 9.19
CA ALA A 23 2.93 -9.93 8.65
C ALA A 23 3.47 -9.03 9.76
N ASN A 24 4.71 -8.59 9.60
CA ASN A 24 5.34 -7.58 10.43
C ASN A 24 5.27 -6.23 9.73
N ILE A 25 4.50 -5.30 10.30
CA ILE A 25 4.28 -3.96 9.74
C ILE A 25 5.50 -3.09 10.06
N LEU A 26 6.17 -2.61 9.02
CA LEU A 26 7.37 -1.77 9.12
C LEU A 26 7.01 -0.29 9.05
N PHE A 27 6.00 0.04 8.24
CA PHE A 27 5.48 1.39 8.07
C PHE A 27 3.99 1.31 7.73
N GLU A 28 3.19 2.16 8.34
CA GLU A 28 1.77 2.27 8.04
C GLU A 28 1.32 3.72 8.24
N GLU A 29 0.75 4.29 7.18
CA GLU A 29 0.07 5.57 7.24
C GLU A 29 -1.28 5.48 6.56
N LYS A 30 -2.27 6.14 7.15
CA LYS A 30 -3.63 6.28 6.64
C LYS A 30 -4.08 7.71 6.85
N TYR A 31 -4.88 8.19 5.91
CA TYR A 31 -5.39 9.54 5.89
C TYR A 31 -6.86 9.54 5.50
N ASP A 32 -7.58 10.56 5.95
CA ASP A 32 -8.97 10.80 5.55
C ASP A 32 -9.07 11.36 4.12
N GLU A 33 -7.97 11.88 3.58
CA GLU A 33 -7.84 12.43 2.23
C GLU A 33 -6.81 11.63 1.41
N ILE A 34 -6.83 11.82 0.09
CA ILE A 34 -5.84 11.20 -0.80
C ILE A 34 -4.44 11.72 -0.42
N MET A 35 -3.49 10.78 -0.32
CA MET A 35 -2.09 11.06 0.00
C MET A 35 -1.53 12.18 -0.89
N SER A 36 -0.94 13.17 -0.26
CA SER A 36 -0.16 14.20 -0.93
C SER A 36 1.17 13.63 -1.44
N TYR A 37 1.77 14.33 -2.40
CA TYR A 37 3.09 13.98 -2.92
C TYR A 37 4.17 13.93 -1.82
N GLY A 38 4.08 14.80 -0.80
CA GLY A 38 5.01 14.79 0.33
C GLY A 38 4.94 13.50 1.14
N GLN A 39 3.72 13.05 1.46
CA GLN A 39 3.49 11.80 2.19
C GLN A 39 3.91 10.57 1.36
N MET A 40 3.64 10.58 0.05
CA MET A 40 4.15 9.53 -0.84
C MET A 40 5.69 9.50 -0.85
N ARG A 41 6.32 10.66 -0.88
CA ARG A 41 7.79 10.77 -0.86
C ARG A 41 8.38 10.26 0.46
N GLU A 42 7.74 10.52 1.60
CA GLU A 42 8.18 9.99 2.90
C GLU A 42 8.18 8.47 2.93
N ALA A 43 7.11 7.83 2.45
CA ALA A 43 7.03 6.38 2.32
C ALA A 43 8.11 5.81 1.37
N TYR A 44 8.41 6.51 0.27
CA TYR A 44 9.51 6.13 -0.62
C TYR A 44 10.89 6.25 0.04
N LEU A 45 11.15 7.35 0.76
CA LEU A 45 12.40 7.53 1.48
C LEU A 45 12.59 6.44 2.53
N PHE A 46 11.54 6.12 3.30
CA PHE A 46 11.56 5.02 4.26
C PHE A 46 11.87 3.68 3.59
N TYR A 47 11.20 3.35 2.47
CA TYR A 47 11.52 2.15 1.69
C TYR A 47 12.98 2.13 1.22
N ASN A 48 13.55 3.29 0.88
CA ASN A 48 14.88 3.36 0.33
C ASN A 48 15.99 3.10 1.36
N GLU A 49 15.71 3.25 2.66
CA GLU A 49 16.65 2.97 3.76
C GLU A 49 16.90 1.48 3.99
N PHE A 50 16.04 0.59 3.47
CA PHE A 50 16.24 -0.85 3.64
C PHE A 50 17.37 -1.39 2.76
N ASN A 51 18.30 -2.11 3.38
CA ASN A 51 19.38 -2.82 2.68
C ASN A 51 18.87 -4.05 1.91
N ASN A 52 17.96 -4.83 2.52
CA ASN A 52 17.33 -5.98 1.88
C ASN A 52 15.87 -5.67 1.53
N LYS A 53 15.60 -5.52 0.23
CA LYS A 53 14.28 -5.16 -0.30
C LYS A 53 13.47 -6.37 -0.80
N ASN A 54 14.05 -7.57 -0.81
CA ASN A 54 13.46 -8.76 -1.43
C ASN A 54 12.20 -9.27 -0.72
N GLU A 55 12.12 -9.05 0.59
CA GLU A 55 11.01 -9.52 1.44
C GLU A 55 9.97 -8.44 1.69
N ILE A 56 10.19 -7.23 1.15
CA ILE A 56 9.31 -6.10 1.36
C ILE A 56 8.06 -6.23 0.47
N ARG A 57 6.90 -6.00 1.08
CA ARG A 57 5.58 -6.03 0.47
C ARG A 57 4.86 -4.71 0.71
N PHE A 58 3.92 -4.40 -0.18
CA PHE A 58 3.19 -3.14 -0.19
C PHE A 58 1.69 -3.40 -0.24
N GLN A 59 0.95 -2.60 0.51
CA GLN A 59 -0.50 -2.49 0.41
C GLN A 59 -0.87 -1.02 0.39
N ILE A 60 -1.82 -0.62 -0.45
CA ILE A 60 -2.41 0.71 -0.41
C ILE A 60 -3.79 0.66 0.22
N TYR A 61 -4.12 1.70 0.97
CA TYR A 61 -5.47 1.89 1.47
C TYR A 61 -6.26 2.62 0.39
N THR A 62 -7.23 1.93 -0.21
CA THR A 62 -7.90 2.40 -1.42
C THR A 62 -9.37 2.04 -1.40
N GLU A 63 -10.15 2.79 -2.17
CA GLU A 63 -11.56 2.49 -2.39
C GLU A 63 -11.68 1.25 -3.26
N CYS A 64 -12.37 0.26 -2.70
CA CYS A 64 -12.65 -1.01 -3.32
C CYS A 64 -14.15 -1.17 -3.55
N SER A 65 -14.49 -1.88 -4.62
CA SER A 65 -15.84 -2.36 -4.88
C SER A 65 -15.78 -3.86 -5.16
N SER A 66 -16.91 -4.55 -4.97
CA SER A 66 -17.01 -5.98 -5.18
C SER A 66 -18.13 -6.31 -6.16
N THR A 67 -17.96 -7.37 -6.93
CA THR A 67 -19.01 -7.86 -7.85
C THR A 67 -20.38 -8.17 -7.20
N TYR A 68 -20.44 -8.31 -5.87
CA TYR A 68 -21.65 -8.72 -5.14
C TYR A 68 -22.16 -7.66 -4.15
N GLY A 69 -21.47 -6.52 -4.02
CA GLY A 69 -21.85 -5.44 -3.10
C GLY A 69 -21.89 -4.13 -3.86
N GLU A 70 -23.00 -3.40 -3.74
CA GLU A 70 -23.20 -2.10 -4.39
C GLU A 70 -22.44 -0.96 -3.71
N GLU A 71 -21.76 -1.22 -2.60
CA GLU A 71 -21.12 -0.20 -1.77
C GLU A 71 -19.60 -0.12 -2.03
N ILE A 72 -19.10 1.12 -2.08
CA ILE A 72 -17.69 1.45 -2.09
C ILE A 72 -17.20 1.43 -0.64
N TYR A 73 -16.10 0.74 -0.38
CA TYR A 73 -15.49 0.68 0.95
C TYR A 73 -13.98 0.84 0.86
N LEU A 74 -13.35 1.35 1.91
CA LEU A 74 -11.89 1.44 1.97
C LEU A 74 -11.30 0.14 2.48
N ASN A 75 -10.26 -0.37 1.79
CA ASN A 75 -9.57 -1.57 2.20
C ASN A 75 -8.09 -1.53 1.83
N TRP A 76 -7.29 -2.35 2.52
CA TRP A 76 -5.93 -2.63 2.13
C TRP A 76 -5.92 -3.53 0.89
N TYR A 77 -5.35 -3.00 -0.19
CA TYR A 77 -5.21 -3.71 -1.45
C TYR A 77 -3.73 -3.93 -1.78
N PRO A 78 -3.31 -5.15 -2.18
CA PRO A 78 -1.92 -5.44 -2.48
C PRO A 78 -1.41 -4.61 -3.66
N MET A 79 -0.20 -4.09 -3.53
CA MET A 79 0.48 -3.32 -4.55
C MET A 79 1.79 -4.01 -4.94
N SER A 80 2.09 -4.05 -6.24
CA SER A 80 3.38 -4.58 -6.73
C SER A 80 4.50 -3.56 -6.52
N LEU A 81 5.73 -4.04 -6.39
CA LEU A 81 6.90 -3.16 -6.29
C LEU A 81 6.99 -2.19 -7.47
N ASN A 82 6.76 -2.67 -8.70
CA ASN A 82 6.83 -1.81 -9.89
C ASN A 82 5.83 -0.66 -9.83
N LEU A 83 4.59 -0.94 -9.41
CA LEU A 83 3.56 0.09 -9.25
C LEU A 83 3.91 1.05 -8.10
N PHE A 84 4.45 0.52 -7.00
CA PHE A 84 4.95 1.35 -5.90
C PHE A 84 6.03 2.31 -6.39
N LEU A 85 7.04 1.83 -7.12
CA LEU A 85 8.10 2.69 -7.66
C LEU A 85 7.57 3.72 -8.66
N GLU A 86 6.61 3.35 -9.52
CA GLU A 86 5.98 4.29 -10.45
C GLU A 86 5.22 5.42 -9.73
N LYS A 87 4.51 5.09 -8.64
CA LYS A 87 3.63 6.03 -7.94
C LYS A 87 4.35 6.86 -6.87
N PHE A 88 5.28 6.24 -6.14
CA PHE A 88 5.94 6.84 -4.98
C PHE A 88 7.40 7.24 -5.26
N GLY A 89 8.07 6.59 -6.23
CA GLY A 89 9.50 6.71 -6.48
C GLY A 89 9.90 7.85 -7.42
N VAL A 90 9.28 9.01 -7.26
CA VAL A 90 9.55 10.20 -8.11
C VAL A 90 11.03 10.62 -8.08
#